data_AF-A0A7J6TMC9-F1
#
_entry.id   AF-A0A7J6TMC9-F1
#
_cell.length_a   1.000
_cell.length_b   1.000
_cell.length_c   1.000
_cell.angle_alpha   90.00
_cell.angle_beta   90.00
_cell.angle_gamma   90.00
#
_symmetry.space_group_name_H-M   'P 1'
#
loop_
_entity.id
_entity.type
_entity.pdbx_description
1 polymer ?
#
loop_
_entity_poly.entity_id
_entity_poly.type
_entity_poly.pdbx_seq_one_letter_code
_entity_poly.pdbx_strand_id
1 'polypeptide(L)'
;VSGAADAENNIVVVPGTNGMLTPDMIGGRPEVSQVIENSKVLVLQCEVPVDAVVESLKVASRSSNTLSLLNAAPAPVVPGQQLPREAFKMVDILVVNEEEAAALDRLLNGSNDSPADVTKDPTAAVALADRLLKTSGTKWLCIVSLGGAGCAYACTDGSSGALPCPSAPSDKDKYCTSTVGAGDCMVGSLAAMLAAGEKNPERLCKLSMSVATQAVFGCPSRARGEPACTCNAPGKTHNAGMIHDRYPKLDRCAQEVQEVLYKVVN
;
A
#
# COMPACT_ATOMS: atom_id res chain seq x y z
N VAL A 1 9.55 -6.44 32.28
CA VAL A 1 8.37 -7.26 31.89
C VAL A 1 7.13 -6.52 32.36
N SER A 2 6.45 -5.90 31.40
CA SER A 2 5.07 -5.40 31.38
C SER A 2 4.85 -5.09 29.89
N GLY A 3 4.19 -5.94 29.10
CA GLY A 3 2.79 -6.33 29.24
C GLY A 3 1.97 -5.30 28.45
N ALA A 4 1.68 -5.61 27.19
CA ALA A 4 1.23 -4.71 26.12
C ALA A 4 -0.05 -3.91 26.37
N ALA A 5 -0.12 -2.71 25.78
CA ALA A 5 -1.30 -2.10 25.14
C ALA A 5 -0.80 -0.89 24.34
N ASP A 6 -1.15 -0.81 23.06
CA ASP A 6 -0.93 0.34 22.16
C ASP A 6 0.52 0.57 21.70
N ALA A 7 0.98 -0.29 20.79
CA ALA A 7 2.07 0.06 19.86
C ALA A 7 1.55 1.07 18.81
N GLU A 8 0.97 2.20 19.27
CA GLU A 8 0.65 3.33 18.41
C GLU A 8 1.93 4.07 18.10
N ASN A 9 2.43 3.92 16.88
CA ASN A 9 3.57 4.71 16.42
C ASN A 9 3.11 6.16 16.25
N ASN A 10 3.55 7.04 17.14
CA ASN A 10 3.39 8.47 16.94
C ASN A 10 4.49 8.96 15.98
N ILE A 11 4.12 9.25 14.74
CA ILE A 11 5.05 9.69 13.68
C ILE A 11 4.83 11.18 13.43
N VAL A 12 5.85 11.99 13.73
CA VAL A 12 5.89 13.40 13.34
C VAL A 12 6.63 13.49 12.01
N VAL A 13 5.91 13.83 10.94
CA VAL A 13 6.50 14.07 9.62
C VAL A 13 6.89 15.54 9.51
N VAL A 14 8.19 15.82 9.39
CA VAL A 14 8.71 17.14 9.02
C VAL A 14 9.12 17.05 7.54
N PRO A 15 8.39 17.69 6.59
CA PRO A 15 8.57 17.46 5.16
C PRO A 15 9.98 17.76 4.64
N GLY A 16 10.70 18.71 5.25
CA GLY A 16 12.05 19.09 4.82
C GLY A 16 12.10 19.39 3.32
N THR A 17 13.05 18.79 2.60
CA THR A 17 13.19 18.93 1.15
C THR A 17 12.02 18.34 0.35
N ASN A 18 11.28 17.36 0.89
CA ASN A 18 10.08 16.82 0.22
C ASN A 18 9.01 17.90 0.06
N GLY A 19 8.95 18.84 1.01
CA GLY A 19 8.05 20.00 0.97
C GLY A 19 8.39 21.04 -0.11
N MET A 20 9.53 20.90 -0.82
CA MET A 20 9.95 21.82 -1.88
C MET A 20 9.57 21.36 -3.28
N LEU A 21 8.91 20.20 -3.42
CA LEU A 21 8.47 19.71 -4.72
C LEU A 21 7.37 20.62 -5.27
N THR A 22 7.52 21.06 -6.53
CA THR A 22 6.57 21.97 -7.18
C THR A 22 5.97 21.34 -8.43
N PRO A 23 4.76 21.77 -8.86
CA PRO A 23 4.18 21.32 -10.13
C PRO A 23 5.10 21.54 -11.33
N ASP A 24 5.85 22.65 -11.38
CA ASP A 24 6.76 22.96 -12.48
C ASP A 24 7.90 21.94 -12.62
N MET A 25 8.41 21.40 -11.50
CA MET A 25 9.42 20.33 -11.52
C MET A 25 8.89 19.02 -12.12
N ILE A 26 7.57 18.86 -12.26
CA ILE A 26 6.91 17.67 -12.79
C ILE A 26 6.41 17.90 -14.21
N GLY A 27 5.46 18.84 -14.37
CA GLY A 27 4.79 19.09 -15.65
C GLY A 27 5.53 20.08 -16.55
N GLY A 28 6.36 20.96 -15.97
CA GLY A 28 7.15 21.97 -16.70
C GLY A 28 8.47 21.43 -17.26
N ARG A 29 8.86 20.22 -16.87
CA ARG A 29 10.11 19.56 -17.28
C ARG A 29 9.81 18.34 -18.15
N PRO A 30 10.00 18.43 -19.49
CA PRO A 30 9.68 17.34 -20.41
C PRO A 30 10.36 16.01 -20.04
N GLU A 31 11.59 16.05 -19.53
CA GLU A 31 12.31 14.85 -19.11
C GLU A 31 11.65 14.12 -17.94
N VAL A 32 10.99 14.85 -17.02
CA VAL A 32 10.26 14.26 -15.90
C VAL A 32 8.90 13.79 -16.35
N SER A 33 8.15 14.62 -17.09
CA SER A 33 6.81 14.27 -17.54
C SER A 33 6.82 13.05 -18.48
N GLN A 34 7.82 12.96 -19.36
CA GLN A 34 7.97 11.83 -20.27
C GLN A 34 8.29 10.52 -19.54
N VAL A 35 9.05 10.57 -18.44
CA VAL A 35 9.30 9.38 -17.60
C VAL A 35 8.00 8.89 -16.97
N ILE A 36 7.16 9.80 -16.48
CA ILE A 36 5.84 9.46 -15.92
C ILE A 36 4.96 8.83 -17.01
N GLU A 37 4.80 9.48 -18.16
CA GLU A 37 3.94 9.03 -19.26
C GLU A 37 4.36 7.67 -19.86
N ASN A 38 5.65 7.35 -19.80
CA ASN A 38 6.21 6.08 -20.28
C ASN A 38 6.25 4.98 -19.20
N SER A 39 5.91 5.31 -17.95
CA SER A 39 5.86 4.34 -16.86
C SER A 39 4.58 3.51 -16.94
N LYS A 40 4.68 2.21 -16.61
CA LYS A 40 3.51 1.32 -16.49
C LYS A 40 2.65 1.67 -15.28
N VAL A 41 3.30 2.05 -14.17
CA VAL A 41 2.66 2.38 -12.91
C VAL A 41 3.35 3.62 -12.32
N LEU A 42 2.58 4.63 -11.97
CA LEU A 42 2.98 5.76 -11.15
C LEU A 42 2.46 5.54 -9.74
N VAL A 43 3.35 5.49 -8.75
CA VAL A 43 2.99 5.40 -7.33
C VAL A 43 3.11 6.78 -6.70
N LEU A 44 2.08 7.20 -5.97
CA LEU A 44 2.03 8.48 -5.25
C LEU A 44 1.68 8.27 -3.78
N GLN A 45 2.24 9.12 -2.92
CA GLN A 45 1.93 9.24 -1.50
C GLN A 45 1.65 10.72 -1.16
N CYS A 46 1.00 10.99 -0.03
CA CYS A 46 0.63 12.33 0.40
C CYS A 46 1.65 12.98 1.36
N GLU A 47 2.92 12.58 1.29
CA GLU A 47 4.04 13.18 2.03
C GLU A 47 4.76 14.33 1.28
N VAL A 48 4.31 14.63 0.07
CA VAL A 48 4.75 15.76 -0.75
C VAL A 48 3.61 16.76 -0.91
N PRO A 49 3.87 18.02 -1.30
CA PRO A 49 2.82 19.01 -1.50
C PRO A 49 1.71 18.51 -2.42
N VAL A 50 0.46 18.71 -2.01
CA VAL A 50 -0.71 18.21 -2.75
C VAL A 50 -0.76 18.67 -4.21
N ASP A 51 -0.28 19.89 -4.50
CA ASP A 51 -0.21 20.40 -5.86
C ASP A 51 0.74 19.58 -6.76
N ALA A 52 1.82 19.03 -6.19
CA ALA A 52 2.73 18.14 -6.90
C ALA A 52 2.09 16.77 -7.15
N VAL A 53 1.30 16.25 -6.20
CA VAL A 53 0.49 15.03 -6.41
C VAL A 53 -0.50 15.24 -7.54
N VAL A 54 -1.23 16.37 -7.54
CA VAL A 54 -2.20 16.73 -8.57
C VAL A 54 -1.53 16.84 -9.95
N GLU A 55 -0.38 17.51 -10.05
CA GLU A 55 0.32 17.63 -11.32
C GLU A 55 0.84 16.28 -11.83
N SER A 56 1.33 15.43 -10.94
CA SER A 56 1.76 14.07 -11.30
C SER A 56 0.60 13.23 -11.86
N LEU A 57 -0.58 13.33 -11.24
CA LEU A 57 -1.80 12.67 -11.74
C LEU A 57 -2.24 13.20 -13.11
N LYS A 58 -2.17 14.52 -13.32
CA LYS A 58 -2.46 15.12 -14.64
C LYS A 58 -1.50 14.62 -15.69
N VAL A 59 -0.21 14.60 -15.41
CA VAL A 59 0.80 14.09 -16.36
C VAL A 59 0.54 12.62 -16.69
N ALA A 60 0.35 11.76 -15.67
CA ALA A 60 0.02 10.35 -15.90
C ALA A 60 -1.24 10.16 -16.75
N SER A 61 -2.27 10.99 -16.53
CA SER A 61 -3.53 10.92 -17.28
C SER A 61 -3.42 11.24 -18.77
N ARG A 62 -2.29 11.81 -19.23
CA ARG A 62 -2.01 12.04 -20.66
C ARG A 62 -1.70 10.75 -21.40
N SER A 63 -1.28 9.72 -20.67
CA SER A 63 -0.94 8.39 -21.21
C SER A 63 -2.00 7.37 -20.83
N SER A 64 -2.46 6.59 -21.81
CA SER A 64 -3.35 5.44 -21.54
C SER A 64 -2.61 4.24 -20.94
N ASN A 65 -1.27 4.29 -20.91
CA ASN A 65 -0.43 3.16 -20.50
C ASN A 65 0.04 3.27 -19.04
N THR A 66 -0.16 4.42 -18.39
CA THR A 66 0.30 4.68 -17.03
C THR A 66 -0.85 4.53 -16.05
N LEU A 67 -0.78 3.49 -15.21
CA LEU A 67 -1.70 3.33 -14.08
C LEU A 67 -1.25 4.18 -12.90
N SER A 68 -2.13 5.00 -12.38
CA SER A 68 -1.90 5.78 -11.16
C SER A 68 -2.37 5.02 -9.92
N LEU A 69 -1.44 4.75 -9.01
CA LEU A 69 -1.67 4.14 -7.71
C LEU A 69 -1.39 5.21 -6.64
N LEU A 70 -2.46 5.71 -6.00
CA LEU A 70 -2.34 6.64 -4.89
C LEU A 70 -2.47 5.87 -3.57
N ASN A 71 -1.38 5.81 -2.80
CA ASN A 71 -1.45 5.52 -1.38
C ASN A 71 -1.77 6.84 -0.66
N ALA A 72 -3.02 7.05 -0.25
CA ALA A 72 -3.47 8.30 0.37
C ALA A 72 -3.07 8.38 1.85
N ALA A 73 -1.78 8.20 2.09
CA ALA A 73 -1.10 8.18 3.38
C ALA A 73 -0.05 9.31 3.42
N PRO A 74 -0.07 10.19 4.44
CA PRO A 74 -1.21 10.40 5.36
C PRO A 74 -2.46 10.90 4.62
N ALA A 75 -3.65 10.79 5.24
CA ALA A 75 -4.89 11.23 4.61
C ALA A 75 -4.83 12.71 4.19
N PRO A 76 -5.03 13.05 2.90
CA PRO A 76 -4.93 14.43 2.41
C PRO A 76 -6.21 15.20 2.70
N VAL A 77 -6.50 15.40 3.99
CA VAL A 77 -7.71 16.05 4.51
C VAL A 77 -7.40 17.34 5.30
N VAL A 78 -6.12 17.62 5.55
CA VAL A 78 -5.68 18.79 6.33
C VAL A 78 -5.81 20.07 5.47
N PRO A 79 -6.34 21.18 6.00
CA PRO A 79 -6.38 22.46 5.28
C PRO A 79 -5.02 22.86 4.72
N GLY A 80 -4.95 23.19 3.43
CA GLY A 80 -3.71 23.51 2.72
C GLY A 80 -2.90 22.31 2.21
N GLN A 81 -3.26 21.08 2.61
CA GLN A 81 -2.74 19.82 2.06
C GLN A 81 -3.89 18.88 1.63
N GLN A 82 -5.08 19.44 1.44
CA GLN A 82 -6.26 18.68 1.08
C GLN A 82 -6.27 18.35 -0.41
N LEU A 83 -6.39 17.08 -0.77
CA LEU A 83 -6.46 16.67 -2.17
C LEU A 83 -7.83 17.05 -2.76
N PRO A 84 -7.89 17.82 -3.86
CA PRO A 84 -9.16 18.18 -4.48
C PRO A 84 -9.91 16.94 -4.97
N ARG A 85 -11.24 16.93 -4.85
CA ARG A 85 -12.11 15.83 -5.30
C ARG A 85 -11.85 15.41 -6.75
N GLU A 86 -11.64 16.39 -7.63
CA GLU A 86 -11.38 16.12 -9.05
C GLU A 86 -10.07 15.36 -9.29
N ALA A 87 -9.09 15.47 -8.38
CA ALA A 87 -7.84 14.73 -8.51
C ALA A 87 -8.04 13.22 -8.30
N PHE A 88 -8.94 12.81 -7.41
CA PHE A 88 -9.25 11.40 -7.19
C PHE A 88 -9.83 10.73 -8.44
N LYS A 89 -10.51 11.47 -9.33
CA LYS A 89 -11.02 10.94 -10.60
C LYS A 89 -9.92 10.57 -11.59
N MET A 90 -8.69 11.05 -11.38
CA MET A 90 -7.54 10.65 -12.18
C MET A 90 -6.88 9.37 -11.65
N VAL A 91 -7.13 9.01 -10.38
CA VAL A 91 -6.56 7.85 -9.69
C VAL A 91 -7.19 6.56 -10.22
N ASP A 92 -6.36 5.61 -10.64
CA ASP A 92 -6.83 4.28 -11.06
C ASP A 92 -7.02 3.36 -9.86
N ILE A 93 -6.08 3.42 -8.91
CA ILE A 93 -6.06 2.57 -7.71
C ILE A 93 -5.82 3.43 -6.46
N LEU A 94 -6.74 3.37 -5.51
CA LEU A 94 -6.64 4.04 -4.21
C LEU A 94 -6.29 3.01 -3.13
N VAL A 95 -5.25 3.29 -2.35
CA VAL A 95 -4.86 2.51 -1.17
C VAL A 95 -4.91 3.41 0.05
N VAL A 96 -5.53 2.93 1.11
CA VAL A 96 -5.66 3.59 2.42
C VAL A 96 -5.59 2.57 3.55
N ASN A 97 -5.22 3.00 4.75
CA ASN A 97 -5.49 2.24 5.98
C ASN A 97 -6.89 2.55 6.54
N GLU A 98 -7.26 1.90 7.64
CA GLU A 98 -8.59 2.08 8.27
C GLU A 98 -8.87 3.52 8.75
N GLU A 99 -7.85 4.25 9.20
CA GLU A 99 -7.96 5.63 9.69
C GLU A 99 -8.08 6.63 8.54
N GLU A 100 -7.25 6.45 7.51
CA GLU A 100 -7.23 7.25 6.29
C GLU A 100 -8.53 7.07 5.51
N ALA A 101 -9.04 5.84 5.43
CA ALA A 101 -10.31 5.52 4.82
C ALA A 101 -11.46 6.26 5.52
N ALA A 102 -11.48 6.22 6.85
CA ALA A 102 -12.47 6.94 7.65
C ALA A 102 -12.37 8.46 7.45
N ALA A 103 -11.16 9.03 7.43
CA ALA A 103 -10.94 10.45 7.23
C ALA A 103 -11.38 10.91 5.83
N LEU A 104 -11.00 10.18 4.77
CA LEU A 104 -11.42 10.48 3.40
C LEU A 104 -12.92 10.34 3.21
N ASP A 105 -13.56 9.33 3.83
CA ASP A 105 -15.00 9.13 3.70
C ASP A 105 -15.79 10.31 4.28
N ARG A 106 -15.35 10.87 5.42
CA ARG A 106 -15.94 12.11 5.98
C ARG A 106 -15.81 13.28 5.02
N LEU A 107 -14.60 13.50 4.50
CA LEU A 107 -14.32 14.59 3.57
C LEU A 107 -15.16 14.46 2.29
N LEU A 108 -15.27 13.23 1.75
CA LEU A 108 -15.92 12.94 0.49
C LEU A 108 -17.45 12.82 0.59
N ASN A 109 -18.01 12.59 1.76
CA ASN A 109 -19.48 12.59 1.96
C ASN A 109 -20.02 13.87 2.61
N GLY A 110 -19.15 14.83 2.98
CA GLY A 110 -19.57 16.06 3.64
C GLY A 110 -20.22 15.84 5.02
N SER A 111 -19.98 14.67 5.61
CA SER A 111 -20.53 14.28 6.91
C SER A 111 -19.52 14.64 8.00
N ASN A 112 -19.57 15.89 8.45
CA ASN A 112 -18.75 16.35 9.58
C ASN A 112 -19.27 15.81 10.94
N ASP A 113 -20.51 15.30 10.99
CA ASP A 113 -21.20 14.92 12.23
C ASP A 113 -21.39 13.41 12.43
N SER A 114 -21.04 12.57 11.45
CA SER A 114 -21.06 11.11 11.63
C SER A 114 -19.66 10.64 12.03
N PRO A 115 -19.51 9.85 13.10
CA PRO A 115 -18.27 9.13 13.32
C PRO A 115 -18.07 8.23 12.10
N ALA A 116 -17.06 8.51 11.27
CA ALA A 116 -16.57 7.47 10.40
C ALA A 116 -15.90 6.45 11.32
N ASP A 117 -16.62 5.37 11.59
CA ASP A 117 -16.13 4.32 12.46
C ASP A 117 -14.94 3.66 11.77
N VAL A 118 -13.76 3.91 12.34
CA VAL A 118 -12.57 3.12 12.05
C VAL A 118 -12.93 1.69 12.38
N THR A 119 -12.94 0.84 11.37
CA THR A 119 -13.40 -0.55 11.51
C THR A 119 -12.32 -1.50 11.05
N LYS A 120 -12.13 -2.56 11.83
CA LYS A 120 -11.34 -3.74 11.46
C LYS A 120 -12.24 -4.92 11.08
N ASP A 121 -13.56 -4.73 11.11
CA ASP A 121 -14.52 -5.73 10.67
C ASP A 121 -14.45 -5.87 9.14
N PRO A 122 -14.22 -7.08 8.60
CA PRO A 122 -14.09 -7.31 7.16
C PRO A 122 -15.31 -6.84 6.34
N THR A 123 -16.53 -7.05 6.85
CA THR A 123 -17.76 -6.69 6.12
C THR A 123 -17.94 -5.18 6.07
N ALA A 124 -17.74 -4.49 7.19
CA ALA A 124 -17.79 -3.04 7.25
C ALA A 124 -16.68 -2.39 6.41
N ALA A 125 -15.47 -2.97 6.40
CA ALA A 125 -14.36 -2.50 5.59
C ALA A 125 -14.61 -2.63 4.08
N VAL A 126 -15.27 -3.71 3.63
CA VAL A 126 -15.70 -3.85 2.22
C VAL A 126 -16.70 -2.77 1.85
N ALA A 127 -17.69 -2.52 2.71
CA ALA A 127 -18.68 -1.46 2.47
C ALA A 127 -18.04 -0.05 2.45
N LEU A 128 -17.01 0.18 3.27
CA LEU A 128 -16.23 1.41 3.25
C LEU A 128 -15.41 1.54 1.95
N ALA A 129 -14.72 0.48 1.51
CA ALA A 129 -13.97 0.47 0.26
C ALA A 129 -14.87 0.76 -0.95
N ASP A 130 -16.05 0.13 -1.03
CA ASP A 130 -17.02 0.34 -2.09
C ASP A 130 -17.58 1.77 -2.09
N ARG A 131 -17.89 2.32 -0.91
CA ARG A 131 -18.35 3.70 -0.78
C ARG A 131 -17.27 4.69 -1.19
N LEU A 132 -16.03 4.52 -0.72
CA LEU A 132 -14.90 5.37 -1.10
C LEU A 132 -14.62 5.33 -2.59
N LEU A 133 -14.65 4.14 -3.21
CA LEU A 133 -14.50 3.98 -4.64
C LEU A 133 -15.53 4.85 -5.40
N LYS A 134 -16.80 4.75 -5.01
CA LYS A 134 -17.91 5.49 -5.64
C LYS A 134 -17.84 6.99 -5.40
N THR A 135 -17.50 7.43 -4.18
CA THR A 135 -17.55 8.85 -3.79
C THR A 135 -16.30 9.62 -4.23
N SER A 136 -15.14 8.95 -4.28
CA SER A 136 -13.90 9.51 -4.81
C SER A 136 -13.88 9.58 -6.34
N GLY A 137 -14.58 8.66 -7.01
CA GLY A 137 -14.51 8.50 -8.47
C GLY A 137 -13.22 7.83 -8.94
N THR A 138 -12.52 7.11 -8.05
CA THR A 138 -11.37 6.26 -8.40
C THR A 138 -11.79 5.25 -9.47
N LYS A 139 -10.99 5.10 -10.52
CA LYS A 139 -11.44 4.47 -11.78
C LYS A 139 -11.56 2.95 -11.73
N TRP A 140 -10.80 2.28 -10.87
CA TRP A 140 -10.77 0.81 -10.86
C TRP A 140 -10.89 0.20 -9.48
N LEU A 141 -9.92 0.41 -8.58
CA LEU A 141 -9.75 -0.40 -7.38
C LEU A 141 -9.52 0.47 -6.14
N CYS A 142 -10.27 0.22 -5.07
CA CYS A 142 -10.02 0.80 -3.75
C CYS A 142 -9.64 -0.33 -2.78
N ILE A 143 -8.52 -0.18 -2.08
CA ILE A 143 -8.02 -1.13 -1.08
C ILE A 143 -7.93 -0.42 0.27
N VAL A 144 -8.55 -1.03 1.28
CA VAL A 144 -8.46 -0.62 2.69
C VAL A 144 -7.63 -1.67 3.42
N SER A 145 -6.41 -1.33 3.81
CA SER A 145 -5.60 -2.16 4.71
C SER A 145 -6.15 -2.04 6.14
N LEU A 146 -6.15 -3.16 6.89
CA LEU A 146 -6.72 -3.29 8.23
C LEU A 146 -5.66 -3.79 9.24
N GLY A 147 -4.39 -3.52 8.94
CA GLY A 147 -3.23 -4.04 9.66
C GLY A 147 -3.29 -5.57 9.83
N GLY A 148 -3.24 -6.02 11.09
CA GLY A 148 -3.26 -7.45 11.43
C GLY A 148 -4.58 -8.18 11.11
N ALA A 149 -5.67 -7.46 10.80
CA ALA A 149 -6.93 -8.08 10.38
C ALA A 149 -6.93 -8.46 8.90
N GLY A 150 -6.06 -7.84 8.09
CA GLY A 150 -5.90 -8.12 6.67
C GLY A 150 -6.18 -6.91 5.79
N CYS A 151 -6.96 -7.09 4.73
CA CYS A 151 -7.40 -5.98 3.88
C CYS A 151 -8.79 -6.24 3.28
N ALA A 152 -9.49 -5.17 2.94
CA ALA A 152 -10.71 -5.20 2.13
C ALA A 152 -10.48 -4.46 0.82
N TYR A 153 -11.23 -4.82 -0.22
CA TYR A 153 -11.17 -4.15 -1.51
C TYR A 153 -12.54 -4.08 -2.18
N ALA A 154 -12.68 -3.12 -3.09
CA ALA A 154 -13.81 -2.98 -3.99
C ALA A 154 -13.36 -2.49 -5.37
N CYS A 155 -14.04 -2.94 -6.41
CA CYS A 155 -13.75 -2.64 -7.80
C CYS A 155 -14.95 -2.01 -8.51
N THR A 156 -14.70 -1.24 -9.56
CA THR A 156 -15.77 -0.57 -10.34
C THR A 156 -16.63 -1.54 -11.14
N ASP A 157 -16.17 -2.77 -11.36
CA ASP A 157 -16.94 -3.87 -11.95
C ASP A 157 -17.89 -4.57 -10.95
N GLY A 158 -17.92 -4.12 -9.69
CA GLY A 158 -18.73 -4.66 -8.60
C GLY A 158 -18.06 -5.82 -7.83
N SER A 159 -16.90 -6.31 -8.27
CA SER A 159 -16.13 -7.27 -7.48
C SER A 159 -15.62 -6.62 -6.19
N SER A 160 -15.76 -7.33 -5.08
CA SER A 160 -15.33 -6.84 -3.77
C SER A 160 -15.10 -8.02 -2.83
N GLY A 161 -14.31 -7.80 -1.78
CA GLY A 161 -14.04 -8.85 -0.82
C GLY A 161 -13.09 -8.40 0.28
N ALA A 162 -12.98 -9.23 1.30
CA ALA A 162 -11.99 -9.07 2.36
C ALA A 162 -11.14 -10.33 2.46
N LEU A 163 -9.86 -10.12 2.70
CA LEU A 163 -8.86 -11.16 2.85
C LEU A 163 -8.25 -11.05 4.24
N PRO A 164 -8.19 -12.16 5.01
CA PRO A 164 -7.52 -12.15 6.29
C PRO A 164 -6.01 -11.95 6.08
N CYS A 165 -5.36 -11.31 7.05
CA CYS A 165 -3.91 -11.24 7.09
C CYS A 165 -3.34 -12.68 7.05
N PRO A 166 -2.32 -12.97 6.21
CA PRO A 166 -1.67 -14.27 6.21
C PRO A 166 -1.19 -14.58 7.64
N SER A 167 -1.57 -15.75 8.16
CA SER A 167 -1.50 -16.07 9.58
C SER A 167 -0.19 -15.61 10.23
N ALA A 168 -0.28 -14.53 11.01
CA ALA A 168 0.78 -14.14 11.91
C ALA A 168 0.98 -15.28 12.94
N PRO A 169 2.22 -15.53 13.38
CA PRO A 169 2.50 -16.51 14.43
C PRO A 169 1.61 -16.24 15.65
N SER A 170 1.19 -17.28 16.38
CA SER A 170 0.46 -17.10 17.65
C SER A 170 1.26 -16.33 18.70
N ASP A 171 2.58 -16.26 18.53
CA ASP A 171 3.54 -15.47 19.30
C ASP A 171 4.08 -14.24 18.54
N LYS A 172 3.26 -13.65 17.64
CA LYS A 172 3.59 -12.44 16.85
C LYS A 172 4.23 -11.30 17.65
N ASP A 173 3.84 -11.12 18.91
CA ASP A 173 4.36 -10.05 19.77
C ASP A 173 5.85 -10.25 20.11
N LYS A 174 6.38 -11.47 19.97
CA LYS A 174 7.81 -11.78 20.17
C LYS A 174 8.66 -11.48 18.94
N TYR A 175 8.04 -11.40 17.76
CA TYR A 175 8.74 -11.33 16.47
C TYR A 175 8.36 -10.11 15.63
N CYS A 176 7.45 -9.28 16.11
CA CYS A 176 7.17 -8.00 15.49
C CYS A 176 8.44 -7.14 15.60
N THR A 177 9.20 -7.06 14.51
CA THR A 177 10.47 -6.33 14.50
C THR A 177 10.27 -4.84 14.25
N SER A 178 9.30 -4.50 13.40
CA SER A 178 8.82 -3.15 13.15
C SER A 178 7.52 -3.23 12.35
N THR A 179 6.53 -2.41 12.67
CA THR A 179 5.33 -2.21 11.85
C THR A 179 5.50 -1.06 10.84
N VAL A 180 6.56 -0.27 10.98
CA VAL A 180 6.88 0.87 10.10
C VAL A 180 7.28 0.35 8.72
N GLY A 181 6.69 0.91 7.67
CA GLY A 181 6.99 0.57 6.28
C GLY A 181 6.30 -0.69 5.74
N ALA A 182 5.49 -1.38 6.56
CA ALA A 182 4.70 -2.52 6.08
C ALA A 182 3.70 -2.12 4.99
N GLY A 183 3.04 -0.97 5.15
CA GLY A 183 2.18 -0.38 4.13
C GLY A 183 2.93 -0.06 2.84
N ASP A 184 4.14 0.51 2.93
CA ASP A 184 4.97 0.80 1.75
C ASP A 184 5.39 -0.47 1.03
N CYS A 185 5.70 -1.54 1.77
CA CYS A 185 5.99 -2.85 1.20
C CYS A 185 4.77 -3.46 0.48
N MET A 186 3.56 -3.27 1.02
CA MET A 186 2.31 -3.65 0.34
C MET A 186 2.15 -2.86 -0.96
N VAL A 187 2.26 -1.53 -0.92
CA VAL A 187 2.07 -0.65 -2.08
C VAL A 187 3.14 -0.89 -3.15
N GLY A 188 4.40 -1.05 -2.76
CA GLY A 188 5.51 -1.32 -3.69
C GLY A 188 5.38 -2.67 -4.40
N SER A 189 5.01 -3.72 -3.66
CA SER A 189 4.74 -5.03 -4.27
C SER A 189 3.50 -5.01 -5.14
N LEU A 190 2.45 -4.31 -4.73
CA LEU A 190 1.25 -4.07 -5.55
C LEU A 190 1.61 -3.42 -6.89
N ALA A 191 2.41 -2.34 -6.86
CA ALA A 191 2.89 -1.65 -8.06
C ALA A 191 3.70 -2.57 -8.98
N ALA A 192 4.58 -3.40 -8.42
CA ALA A 192 5.36 -4.38 -9.18
C ALA A 192 4.45 -5.39 -9.90
N MET A 193 3.47 -5.97 -9.20
CA MET A 193 2.54 -6.94 -9.79
C MET A 193 1.69 -6.32 -10.91
N LEU A 194 1.23 -5.08 -10.72
CA LEU A 194 0.51 -4.32 -11.74
C LEU A 194 1.38 -4.09 -12.98
N ALA A 195 2.65 -3.72 -12.80
CA ALA A 195 3.61 -3.57 -13.90
C ALA A 195 3.89 -4.91 -14.64
N ALA A 196 3.71 -6.04 -13.95
CA ALA A 196 3.77 -7.39 -14.52
C ALA A 196 2.50 -7.79 -15.30
N GLY A 197 1.44 -6.97 -15.24
CA GLY A 197 0.16 -7.23 -15.89
C GLY A 197 -0.83 -8.04 -15.06
N GLU A 198 -0.61 -8.20 -13.76
CA GLU A 198 -1.62 -8.78 -12.86
C GLU A 198 -2.85 -7.85 -12.78
N LYS A 199 -4.04 -8.43 -12.89
CA LYS A 199 -5.32 -7.70 -12.91
C LYS A 199 -6.36 -8.28 -11.97
N ASN A 200 -6.08 -9.39 -11.30
CA ASN A 200 -7.00 -9.97 -10.35
C ASN A 200 -6.88 -9.25 -8.99
N PRO A 201 -7.92 -8.51 -8.54
CA PRO A 201 -7.84 -7.68 -7.33
C PRO A 201 -7.62 -8.51 -6.06
N GLU A 202 -8.23 -9.70 -5.97
CA GLU A 202 -8.02 -10.62 -4.85
C GLU A 202 -6.55 -11.07 -4.78
N ARG A 203 -5.97 -11.44 -5.93
CA ARG A 203 -4.58 -11.86 -6.02
C ARG A 203 -3.61 -10.72 -5.69
N LEU A 204 -3.87 -9.53 -6.21
CA LEU A 204 -3.12 -8.30 -5.89
C LEU A 204 -3.13 -8.04 -4.37
N CYS A 205 -4.29 -8.07 -3.74
CA CYS A 205 -4.43 -7.86 -2.30
C CYS A 205 -3.71 -8.96 -1.50
N LYS A 206 -3.92 -10.22 -1.84
CA LYS A 206 -3.33 -11.37 -1.14
C LYS A 206 -1.80 -11.36 -1.16
N LEU A 207 -1.20 -11.18 -2.34
CA LEU A 207 0.24 -11.25 -2.51
C LEU A 207 0.94 -10.02 -1.93
N SER A 208 0.39 -8.81 -2.14
CA SER A 208 0.98 -7.59 -1.57
C SER A 208 0.96 -7.59 -0.04
N MET A 209 -0.15 -8.05 0.54
CA MET A 209 -0.27 -8.22 1.98
C MET A 209 0.72 -9.28 2.51
N SER A 210 0.98 -10.36 1.77
CA SER A 210 2.02 -11.33 2.14
C SER A 210 3.42 -10.73 2.17
N VAL A 211 3.75 -9.80 1.25
CA VAL A 211 5.05 -9.09 1.27
C VAL A 211 5.14 -8.18 2.48
N ALA A 212 4.06 -7.44 2.78
CA ALA A 212 3.99 -6.61 3.99
C ALA A 212 4.16 -7.44 5.27
N THR A 213 3.52 -8.61 5.36
CA THR A 213 3.70 -9.55 6.48
C THR A 213 5.16 -9.95 6.64
N GLN A 214 5.86 -10.27 5.56
CA GLN A 214 7.29 -10.62 5.61
C GLN A 214 8.16 -9.44 6.07
N ALA A 215 7.82 -8.21 5.68
CA ALA A 215 8.53 -7.02 6.14
C ALA A 215 8.39 -6.81 7.66
N VAL A 216 7.21 -7.05 8.23
CA VAL A 216 6.95 -6.87 9.68
C VAL A 216 7.72 -7.86 10.55
N PHE A 217 7.76 -9.12 10.13
CA PHE A 217 8.41 -10.20 10.89
C PHE A 217 9.89 -10.40 10.52
N GLY A 218 10.36 -9.70 9.49
CA GLY A 218 11.73 -9.79 8.99
C GLY A 218 12.09 -11.17 8.43
N CYS A 219 13.40 -11.42 8.26
CA CYS A 219 13.91 -12.77 8.01
C CYS A 219 13.68 -13.64 9.26
N PRO A 220 13.05 -14.82 9.16
CA PRO A 220 12.73 -15.69 10.31
C PRO A 220 13.92 -16.03 11.22
N SER A 221 15.15 -15.94 10.71
CA SER A 221 16.40 -16.19 11.43
C SER A 221 16.76 -15.07 12.42
N ARG A 222 16.48 -13.81 12.07
CA ARG A 222 16.74 -12.64 12.95
C ARG A 222 15.76 -12.55 14.11
N ALA A 223 14.52 -12.94 13.87
CA ALA A 223 13.46 -13.01 14.88
C ALA A 223 13.79 -14.02 16.02
N ARG A 224 14.73 -14.95 15.81
CA ARG A 224 15.11 -16.01 16.76
C ARG A 224 16.38 -15.73 17.58
N GLY A 225 17.06 -14.60 17.39
CA GLY A 225 18.30 -14.28 18.10
C GLY A 225 19.50 -15.15 17.72
N GLU A 226 19.48 -15.78 16.54
CA GLU A 226 20.59 -16.60 16.04
C GLU A 226 21.72 -15.70 15.48
N PRO A 227 23.00 -16.03 15.75
CA PRO A 227 24.13 -15.21 15.34
C PRO A 227 24.38 -15.40 13.84
N ALA A 228 24.08 -14.36 13.06
CA ALA A 228 24.33 -14.20 11.63
C ALA A 228 23.40 -15.00 10.67
N CYS A 229 22.60 -14.24 9.91
CA CYS A 229 21.89 -14.75 8.75
C CYS A 229 22.82 -14.70 7.52
N THR A 230 23.07 -15.83 6.86
CA THR A 230 23.94 -15.95 5.67
C THR A 230 23.24 -15.61 4.36
N CYS A 231 22.09 -14.94 4.38
CA CYS A 231 21.29 -14.68 3.18
C CYS A 231 21.93 -13.70 2.17
N ASN A 232 22.91 -12.89 2.59
CA ASN A 232 23.60 -11.91 1.73
C ASN A 232 25.11 -12.17 1.57
N ALA A 233 25.60 -13.38 1.85
CA ALA A 233 27.01 -13.71 1.59
C ALA A 233 27.22 -13.99 0.08
N PRO A 234 28.12 -13.28 -0.62
CA PRO A 234 28.39 -13.53 -2.03
C PRO A 234 28.97 -14.95 -2.19
N GLY A 235 28.32 -15.79 -3.00
CA GLY A 235 28.79 -17.13 -3.34
C GLY A 235 27.97 -18.33 -2.83
N LYS A 236 26.80 -18.13 -2.20
CA LYS A 236 25.88 -19.24 -1.84
C LYS A 236 24.57 -19.17 -2.63
N THR A 237 24.65 -19.27 -3.95
CA THR A 237 23.51 -19.54 -4.83
C THR A 237 23.25 -21.04 -4.91
N HIS A 238 22.92 -21.69 -3.80
CA HIS A 238 22.21 -22.98 -3.79
C HIS A 238 21.61 -23.15 -2.39
N ASN A 239 20.31 -23.46 -2.35
CA ASN A 239 19.42 -23.51 -1.18
C ASN A 239 18.79 -22.17 -0.77
N ALA A 240 17.89 -21.70 -1.63
CA ALA A 240 16.73 -20.88 -1.28
C ALA A 240 15.79 -21.69 -0.35
N GLY A 241 16.26 -21.99 0.87
CA GLY A 241 15.71 -23.07 1.67
C GLY A 241 15.78 -22.83 3.16
N MET A 242 15.46 -21.63 3.68
CA MET A 242 15.26 -21.42 5.15
C MET A 242 14.24 -20.32 5.54
N ILE A 243 13.18 -20.14 4.74
CA ILE A 243 11.92 -19.50 5.17
C ILE A 243 10.75 -20.51 5.22
N HIS A 244 10.97 -21.72 4.68
CA HIS A 244 9.92 -22.62 4.17
C HIS A 244 9.26 -23.52 5.24
N ASP A 245 9.94 -23.86 6.33
CA ASP A 245 9.52 -25.00 7.17
C ASP A 245 8.50 -24.69 8.29
N ARG A 246 8.03 -23.44 8.46
CA ARG A 246 7.12 -23.11 9.58
C ARG A 246 5.79 -22.47 9.19
N TYR A 247 5.58 -22.13 7.92
CA TYR A 247 4.34 -21.50 7.46
C TYR A 247 3.95 -22.01 6.06
N PRO A 248 3.31 -23.18 5.95
CA PRO A 248 2.96 -23.78 4.66
C PRO A 248 2.01 -22.91 3.80
N LYS A 249 1.36 -21.90 4.38
CA LYS A 249 0.55 -20.90 3.65
C LYS A 249 1.38 -19.71 3.12
N LEU A 250 2.40 -19.27 3.86
CA LEU A 250 3.35 -18.25 3.39
C LEU A 250 4.27 -18.82 2.31
N ASP A 251 4.55 -20.12 2.32
CA ASP A 251 5.41 -20.79 1.33
C ASP A 251 4.86 -20.67 -0.11
N ARG A 252 3.56 -20.94 -0.30
CA ARG A 252 2.90 -20.73 -1.61
C ARG A 252 2.84 -19.27 -2.01
N CYS A 253 2.50 -18.37 -1.08
CA CYS A 253 2.50 -16.93 -1.36
C CYS A 253 3.91 -16.41 -1.69
N ALA A 254 4.95 -16.91 -1.03
CA ALA A 254 6.33 -16.50 -1.25
C ALA A 254 6.85 -16.96 -2.62
N GLN A 255 6.51 -18.17 -3.06
CA GLN A 255 6.83 -18.64 -4.41
C GLN A 255 6.09 -17.82 -5.48
N GLU A 256 4.78 -17.59 -5.31
CA GLU A 256 4.01 -16.74 -6.23
C GLU A 256 4.52 -15.30 -6.28
N VAL A 257 4.87 -14.72 -5.12
CA VAL A 257 5.50 -13.39 -5.03
C VAL A 257 6.86 -13.40 -5.74
N GLN A 258 7.70 -14.41 -5.52
CA GLN A 258 9.01 -14.52 -6.17
C GLN A 258 8.86 -14.66 -7.69
N GLU A 259 7.92 -15.45 -8.18
CA GLU A 259 7.65 -15.58 -9.61
C GLU A 259 7.18 -14.25 -10.22
N VAL A 260 6.32 -13.50 -9.53
CA VAL A 260 5.87 -12.20 -10.03
C VAL A 260 7.00 -11.17 -9.98
N LEU A 261 7.73 -11.07 -8.87
CA LEU A 261 8.90 -10.18 -8.77
C LEU A 261 9.97 -10.53 -9.81
N TYR A 262 10.20 -11.82 -10.08
CA TYR A 262 11.14 -12.27 -11.09
C TYR A 262 10.72 -11.86 -12.51
N LYS A 263 9.42 -11.92 -12.83
CA LYS A 263 8.85 -11.44 -14.12
C LYS A 263 8.87 -9.92 -14.27
N VAL A 264 8.98 -9.17 -13.17
CA VAL A 264 9.06 -7.70 -13.20
C VAL A 264 10.50 -7.25 -13.40
N VAL A 265 11.46 -7.97 -12.81
CA VAL A 265 12.89 -7.64 -12.87
C VAL A 265 13.54 -8.10 -14.19
N ASN A 266 13.07 -9.19 -14.79
CA ASN A 266 13.59 -9.76 -16.05
C ASN A 266 12.61 -9.61 -17.20
#